data_AF-A0A453QTN2-F1
#
_entry.id   AF-A0A453QTN2-F1
#
_cell.length_a   1.000
_cell.length_b   1.000
_cell.length_c   1.000
_cell.angle_alpha   90.00
_cell.angle_beta   90.00
_cell.angle_gamma   90.00
#
_symmetry.space_group_name_H-M   'P 1'
#
loop_
_entity.id
_entity.type
_entity.pdbx_description
1 polymer ?
#
loop_
_entity_poly.entity_id
_entity_poly.type
_entity_poly.pdbx_seq_one_letter_code
_entity_poly.pdbx_strand_id
1 'polypeptide(L)'
;ESQTERHSNKIDTIIMAKAQSMAALLAVVLVLGASADVAHGICNISSGGIRACQPAAAIHNPTDAPSADCCAALAGADLSCLCRYKNVGAMWVRFYKIDVKRAMALPRKCGLAMPANC
;
A
#
# COMPACT_ATOMS: atom_id res chain seq x y z
N GLU A 1 11.73 35.89 -52.98
CA GLU A 1 10.99 34.63 -52.78
C GLU A 1 11.79 33.50 -52.09
N SER A 2 13.13 33.43 -52.19
CA SER A 2 13.92 32.33 -51.57
C SER A 2 14.19 32.42 -50.05
N GLN A 3 14.11 33.60 -49.41
CA GLN A 3 14.41 33.73 -47.97
C GLN A 3 13.27 33.30 -47.04
N THR A 4 12.01 33.52 -47.43
CA THR A 4 10.83 33.19 -46.63
C THR A 4 10.63 31.68 -46.49
N GLU A 5 10.82 30.92 -47.58
CA GLU A 5 10.78 29.45 -47.64
C GLU A 5 11.87 28.79 -46.77
N ARG A 6 13.08 29.38 -46.75
CA ARG A 6 14.21 28.88 -45.95
C ARG A 6 13.99 29.12 -44.46
N HIS A 7 13.29 30.20 -44.11
CA HIS A 7 12.97 30.53 -42.73
C HIS A 7 11.80 29.67 -42.21
N SER A 8 10.79 29.40 -43.04
CA SER A 8 9.70 28.45 -42.71
C SER A 8 10.25 27.06 -42.45
N ASN A 9 11.04 26.49 -43.38
CA ASN A 9 11.64 25.16 -43.21
C ASN A 9 12.53 25.04 -41.97
N LYS A 10 13.23 26.11 -41.58
CA LYS A 10 14.06 26.15 -40.37
C LYS A 10 13.20 26.20 -39.09
N ILE A 11 12.10 26.96 -39.11
CA ILE A 11 11.13 27.02 -38.01
C ILE A 11 10.41 25.67 -37.86
N ASP A 12 9.98 25.04 -38.95
CA ASP A 12 9.36 23.71 -38.95
C ASP A 12 10.32 22.63 -38.43
N THR A 13 11.60 22.67 -38.80
CA THR A 13 12.64 21.76 -38.27
C THR A 13 12.86 21.95 -36.76
N ILE A 14 12.86 23.20 -36.28
CA ILE A 14 13.01 23.53 -34.85
C ILE A 14 11.77 23.09 -34.06
N ILE A 15 10.57 23.22 -34.63
CA ILE A 15 9.31 22.79 -34.03
C ILE A 15 9.25 21.26 -33.95
N MET A 16 9.69 20.54 -34.99
CA MET A 16 9.79 19.07 -34.96
C MET A 16 10.79 18.56 -33.91
N ALA A 17 11.94 19.23 -33.73
CA ALA A 17 12.90 18.89 -32.69
C ALA A 17 12.39 19.15 -31.26
N LYS A 18 11.52 20.16 -31.08
CA LYS A 18 10.89 20.49 -29.79
C LYS A 18 9.70 19.56 -29.46
N ALA A 19 8.94 19.14 -30.46
CA ALA A 19 7.84 18.19 -30.28
C ALA A 19 8.33 16.79 -29.86
N GLN A 20 9.49 16.36 -30.36
CA GLN A 20 10.17 15.13 -29.93
C GLN A 20 10.58 15.17 -28.44
N SER A 21 10.91 16.35 -27.91
CA SER A 21 11.23 16.50 -26.48
C SER A 21 10.01 16.46 -25.57
N MET A 22 8.85 17.02 -25.97
CA MET A 22 7.66 17.04 -25.10
C MET A 22 6.95 15.68 -25.00
N ALA A 23 6.89 14.91 -26.10
CA ALA A 23 6.30 13.58 -26.10
C ALA A 23 7.12 12.58 -25.25
N ALA A 24 8.45 12.69 -25.27
CA ALA A 24 9.33 11.90 -24.42
C ALA A 24 9.19 12.26 -22.93
N LEU A 25 9.04 13.56 -22.61
CA LEU A 25 8.80 14.04 -21.24
C LEU A 25 7.44 13.58 -20.68
N LEU A 26 6.38 13.59 -21.48
CA LEU A 26 5.05 13.08 -21.08
C LEU A 26 5.05 11.54 -20.88
N ALA A 27 5.78 10.80 -21.71
CA ALA A 27 5.91 9.35 -21.56
C ALA A 27 6.67 8.95 -20.28
N VAL A 28 7.69 9.72 -19.87
CA VAL A 28 8.42 9.48 -18.62
C VAL A 28 7.53 9.71 -17.39
N VAL A 29 6.68 10.74 -17.39
CA VAL A 29 5.74 11.02 -16.28
C VAL A 29 4.71 9.90 -16.08
N LEU A 30 4.25 9.27 -17.17
CA LEU A 30 3.31 8.13 -17.09
C LEU A 30 3.96 6.87 -16.50
N VAL A 31 5.26 6.66 -16.68
CA VAL A 31 5.99 5.51 -16.11
C VAL A 31 6.30 5.71 -14.62
N LEU A 32 6.44 6.96 -14.16
CA LEU A 32 6.73 7.28 -12.75
C LEU A 32 5.49 7.28 -11.83
N GLY A 33 4.27 7.24 -12.37
CA GLY A 33 3.02 7.24 -11.60
C GLY A 33 2.65 5.91 -10.94
N ALA A 34 3.38 4.84 -11.22
CA ALA A 34 3.11 3.50 -10.69
C ALA A 34 4.09 3.06 -9.59
N SER A 35 4.65 4.00 -8.82
CA SER A 35 5.08 3.64 -7.47
C SER A 35 3.84 3.48 -6.61
N ALA A 36 3.13 2.37 -6.83
CA ALA A 36 2.32 1.77 -5.78
C ALA A 36 3.23 1.75 -4.55
N ASP A 37 2.73 2.37 -3.49
CA ASP A 37 3.36 2.38 -2.19
C ASP A 37 3.95 1.00 -1.92
N VAL A 38 5.28 0.91 -1.93
CA VAL A 38 5.97 -0.22 -1.29
C VAL A 38 5.86 0.02 0.21
N ALA A 39 4.63 0.09 0.70
CA ALA A 39 4.31 -0.11 2.09
C ALA A 39 4.65 -1.58 2.32
N HIS A 40 5.89 -1.83 2.74
CA HIS A 40 6.35 -3.13 3.20
C HIS A 40 5.37 -3.61 4.29
N GLY A 41 4.38 -4.39 3.87
CA GLY A 41 3.35 -4.90 4.76
C GLY A 41 3.99 -5.83 5.76
N ILE A 42 3.55 -5.79 7.02
CA ILE A 42 4.01 -6.74 8.02
C ILE A 42 3.27 -8.04 7.72
N CYS A 43 3.96 -9.14 7.42
CA CYS A 43 3.30 -10.42 7.17
C CYS A 43 2.19 -10.35 6.11
N ASN A 44 2.44 -9.64 5.01
CA ASN A 44 1.48 -9.38 3.94
C ASN A 44 0.21 -8.62 4.38
N ILE A 45 0.24 -7.89 5.51
CA ILE A 45 -0.79 -6.92 5.87
C ILE A 45 -0.31 -5.49 5.61
N SER A 46 -1.08 -4.73 4.82
CA SER A 46 -0.77 -3.32 4.56
C SER A 46 -0.98 -2.48 5.82
N SER A 47 -0.40 -1.28 5.86
CA SER A 47 -0.65 -0.31 6.94
C SER A 47 -2.13 0.05 7.05
N GLY A 48 -2.83 0.11 5.91
CA GLY A 48 -4.30 0.24 5.83
C GLY A 48 -5.01 -0.93 6.50
N GLY A 49 -4.59 -2.17 6.22
CA GLY A 49 -5.14 -3.37 6.85
C GLY A 49 -4.93 -3.42 8.36
N ILE A 50 -3.74 -3.05 8.85
CA ILE A 50 -3.47 -2.95 10.29
C ILE A 50 -4.42 -1.94 10.95
N ARG A 51 -4.59 -0.77 10.31
CA ARG A 51 -5.48 0.29 10.80
C ARG A 51 -6.95 -0.15 10.78
N ALA A 52 -7.39 -0.88 9.76
CA ALA A 52 -8.74 -1.43 9.69
C ALA A 52 -9.00 -2.43 10.83
N CYS A 53 -7.99 -3.18 11.26
CA CYS A 53 -8.09 -4.12 12.37
C CYS A 53 -7.92 -3.48 13.76
N GLN A 54 -7.34 -2.28 13.84
CA GLN A 54 -7.04 -1.62 15.11
C GLN A 54 -8.27 -1.46 16.03
N PRO A 55 -9.46 -1.04 15.57
CA PRO A 55 -10.63 -0.86 16.46
C PRO A 55 -11.03 -2.14 17.20
N ALA A 56 -11.01 -3.29 16.52
CA ALA A 56 -11.36 -4.58 17.11
C ALA A 56 -10.26 -5.17 18.01
N ALA A 57 -9.01 -4.72 17.81
CA ALA A 57 -7.86 -5.11 18.62
C ALA A 57 -7.34 -3.98 19.52
N ALA A 58 -8.12 -2.92 19.74
CA ALA A 58 -7.71 -1.77 20.53
C ALA A 58 -7.42 -2.20 21.98
N ILE A 59 -6.50 -1.53 22.66
CA ILE A 59 -6.25 -1.77 24.10
C ILE A 59 -7.47 -1.31 24.93
N HIS A 60 -8.00 -0.14 24.62
CA HIS A 60 -9.14 0.46 25.29
C HIS A 60 -10.36 0.48 24.38
N ASN A 61 -11.53 0.15 24.93
CA ASN A 61 -12.83 0.19 24.25
C ASN A 61 -12.82 -0.48 22.86
N PRO A 62 -12.47 -1.77 22.75
CA PRO A 62 -12.45 -2.46 21.47
C PRO A 62 -13.86 -2.61 20.91
N THR A 63 -13.99 -2.63 19.59
CA THR A 63 -15.25 -3.05 18.96
C THR A 63 -15.45 -4.56 19.11
N ASP A 64 -16.69 -4.99 19.24
CA ASP A 64 -17.01 -6.42 19.44
C ASP A 64 -16.63 -7.27 18.21
N ALA A 65 -16.78 -6.69 17.01
CA ALA A 65 -16.50 -7.34 15.73
C ALA A 65 -15.43 -6.60 14.91
N PRO A 66 -14.61 -7.34 14.13
CA PRO A 66 -13.76 -6.75 13.09
C PRO A 66 -14.61 -6.20 11.94
N SER A 67 -14.10 -5.17 11.26
CA SER A 67 -14.69 -4.68 10.02
C SER A 67 -14.47 -5.66 8.87
N ALA A 68 -15.27 -5.52 7.80
CA ALA A 68 -15.07 -6.29 6.57
C ALA A 68 -13.66 -6.07 5.98
N ASP A 69 -13.17 -4.83 6.00
CA ASP A 69 -11.83 -4.49 5.52
C ASP A 69 -10.72 -5.15 6.36
N CYS A 70 -10.91 -5.25 7.68
CA CYS A 70 -9.99 -6.00 8.53
C CYS A 70 -9.97 -7.48 8.16
N CYS A 71 -11.14 -8.09 7.98
CA CYS A 71 -11.20 -9.50 7.60
C CYS A 71 -10.63 -9.75 6.20
N ALA A 72 -10.84 -8.85 5.24
CA ALA A 72 -10.21 -8.91 3.92
C ALA A 72 -8.68 -8.82 4.02
N ALA A 73 -8.17 -7.91 4.86
CA ALA A 73 -6.74 -7.77 5.12
C ALA A 73 -6.15 -9.03 5.77
N LEU A 74 -6.85 -9.64 6.73
CA LEU A 74 -6.43 -10.88 7.37
C LEU A 74 -6.50 -12.10 6.44
N ALA A 75 -7.46 -12.13 5.50
CA ALA A 75 -7.57 -13.20 4.50
C ALA A 75 -6.40 -13.20 3.52
N GLY A 76 -5.84 -12.02 3.22
CA GLY A 76 -4.60 -11.89 2.45
C GLY A 76 -3.31 -12.02 3.26
N ALA A 77 -3.38 -12.04 4.60
CA ALA A 77 -2.20 -12.01 5.45
C ALA A 77 -1.50 -13.38 5.56
N ASP A 78 -0.18 -13.35 5.78
CA ASP A 78 0.57 -14.51 6.23
C ASP A 78 0.35 -14.70 7.74
N LEU A 79 -0.65 -15.50 8.10
CA LEU A 79 -1.00 -15.82 9.48
C LEU A 79 0.13 -16.55 10.25
N SER A 80 0.96 -17.32 9.54
CA SER A 80 2.14 -17.97 10.13
C SER A 80 3.21 -16.94 10.49
N CYS A 81 3.40 -15.94 9.63
CA CYS A 81 4.25 -14.80 9.95
C CYS A 81 3.70 -14.01 11.13
N LEU A 82 2.40 -13.67 11.13
CA LEU A 82 1.77 -12.94 12.24
C LEU A 82 1.98 -13.68 13.57
N CYS A 83 1.86 -15.02 13.57
CA CYS A 83 2.08 -15.82 14.77
C CYS A 83 3.45 -15.57 15.43
N ARG A 84 4.51 -15.34 14.64
CA ARG A 84 5.85 -15.05 15.17
C ARG A 84 5.89 -13.76 15.98
N TYR A 85 4.95 -12.84 15.74
CA TYR A 85 4.83 -11.58 16.45
C TYR A 85 3.99 -11.67 17.74
N LYS A 86 3.45 -12.84 18.11
CA LYS A 86 2.62 -13.00 19.32
C LYS A 86 3.31 -12.54 20.61
N ASN A 87 4.64 -12.63 20.65
CA ASN A 87 5.45 -12.28 21.82
C ASN A 87 6.02 -10.85 21.77
N VAL A 88 5.85 -10.10 20.67
CA VAL A 88 6.36 -8.72 20.55
C VAL A 88 5.28 -7.67 20.84
N GLY A 89 4.42 -7.97 21.81
CA GLY A 89 3.27 -7.14 22.18
C GLY A 89 3.60 -5.67 22.46
N ALA A 90 4.75 -5.41 23.08
CA ALA A 90 5.19 -4.06 23.41
C ALA A 90 5.32 -3.15 22.18
N MET A 91 5.75 -3.69 21.03
CA MET A 91 5.87 -2.90 19.79
C MET A 91 4.50 -2.57 19.20
N TRP A 92 3.60 -3.53 19.14
CA TRP A 92 2.23 -3.34 18.66
C TRP A 92 1.44 -2.35 19.50
N VAL A 93 1.58 -2.45 20.83
CA VAL A 93 1.00 -1.50 21.78
C VAL A 93 1.56 -0.09 21.56
N ARG A 94 2.88 0.04 21.36
CA ARG A 94 3.53 1.35 21.23
C ARG A 94 3.15 2.08 19.95
N PHE A 95 3.22 1.38 18.80
CA PHE A 95 3.04 2.01 17.48
C PHE A 95 1.60 2.02 16.99
N TYR A 96 0.83 0.96 17.28
CA TYR A 96 -0.50 0.78 16.69
C TYR A 96 -1.63 0.84 17.72
N LYS A 97 -1.32 0.94 19.03
CA LYS A 97 -2.31 0.87 20.11
C LYS A 97 -3.14 -0.41 20.07
N ILE A 98 -2.52 -1.49 19.58
CA ILE A 98 -3.12 -2.81 19.42
C ILE A 98 -2.70 -3.72 20.58
N ASP A 99 -3.67 -4.40 21.18
CA ASP A 99 -3.44 -5.53 22.06
C ASP A 99 -3.22 -6.80 21.23
N VAL A 100 -2.05 -7.42 21.37
CA VAL A 100 -1.67 -8.57 20.53
C VAL A 100 -2.52 -9.80 20.81
N LYS A 101 -3.02 -10.00 22.04
CA LYS A 101 -3.91 -11.13 22.33
C LYS A 101 -5.24 -10.96 21.60
N ARG A 102 -5.80 -9.75 21.59
CA ARG A 102 -7.01 -9.43 20.81
C ARG A 102 -6.75 -9.55 19.31
N ALA A 103 -5.62 -9.05 18.82
CA ALA A 103 -5.24 -9.15 17.41
C ALA A 103 -5.16 -10.62 16.93
N MET A 104 -4.54 -11.51 17.73
CA MET A 104 -4.44 -12.94 17.40
C MET A 104 -5.79 -13.67 17.46
N ALA A 105 -6.82 -13.10 18.10
CA ALA A 105 -8.17 -13.64 18.08
C ALA A 105 -8.99 -13.21 16.86
N LEU A 106 -8.58 -12.14 16.14
CA LEU A 106 -9.32 -11.61 15.00
C LEU A 106 -9.44 -12.60 13.82
N PRO A 107 -8.41 -13.37 13.43
CA PRO A 107 -8.55 -14.34 12.35
C PRO A 107 -9.73 -15.28 12.56
N ARG A 108 -9.91 -15.81 13.78
CA ARG A 108 -11.04 -16.68 14.12
C ARG A 108 -12.39 -15.97 13.99
N LYS A 109 -12.48 -14.71 14.41
CA LYS A 109 -13.70 -13.89 14.24
C LYS A 109 -14.03 -13.64 12.76
N CYS A 110 -13.03 -13.66 11.90
CA CYS A 110 -13.17 -13.57 10.44
C CYS A 110 -13.36 -14.93 9.74
N GLY A 111 -13.50 -16.03 10.48
CA GLY A 111 -13.63 -17.38 9.90
C GLY A 111 -12.33 -17.98 9.37
N LEU A 112 -11.18 -17.41 9.73
CA LEU A 112 -9.85 -17.87 9.33
C LEU A 112 -9.23 -18.75 10.42
N ALA A 113 -8.46 -19.76 9.99
CA ALA A 113 -7.74 -20.65 10.89
C ALA A 113 -6.32 -20.12 11.16
N MET A 114 -5.98 -19.93 12.44
CA MET A 114 -4.59 -19.70 12.84
C MET A 114 -3.80 -21.01 12.83
N PRO A 115 -2.51 -20.99 12.43
CA PRO A 115 -1.63 -22.15 12.60
C PRO A 115 -1.54 -22.61 14.06
N ALA A 116 -1.30 -23.91 14.24
CA ALA A 116 -1.14 -24.53 15.54
C ALA A 116 0.02 -23.90 16.34
N ASN A 117 -0.12 -23.85 17.67
CA ASN A 117 0.82 -23.21 18.60
C ASN A 117 0.92 -21.69 18.47
N CYS A 118 -0.10 -21.08 17.85
CA CYS A 118 -0.60 -19.77 18.21
C CYS A 118 -1.89 -19.93 19.03
#